data_AF-A0A2E1E900-F1
#
_entry.id   AF-A0A2E1E900-F1
#
_cell.length_a   1.000
_cell.length_b   1.000
_cell.length_c   1.000
_cell.angle_alpha   90.00
_cell.angle_beta   90.00
_cell.angle_gamma   90.00
#
_symmetry.space_group_name_H-M   'P 1'
#
loop_
_entity.id
_entity.type
_entity.pdbx_description
1 polymer ?
#
loop_
_entity_poly.entity_id
_entity_poly.type
_entity_poly.pdbx_seq_one_letter_code
_entity_poly.pdbx_strand_id
1 'polypeptide(L)'
;MIRKMILVFLFTIGSVSILSCLSTEKKKYLGSPNIIIVYTDDLGYGDVSAYKKGTLNTTNIDKLANEGIRFNNGYASSATCSPSRYA
;
A
#
# COMPACT_ATOMS: atom_id res chain seq x y z
N MET A 1 -33.94 -32.54 -35.47
CA MET A 1 -33.91 -31.35 -34.58
C MET A 1 -32.79 -31.41 -33.54
N ILE A 2 -32.66 -32.49 -32.76
CA ILE A 2 -31.63 -32.67 -31.70
C ILE A 2 -30.19 -32.38 -32.15
N ARG A 3 -29.76 -32.84 -33.34
CA ARG A 3 -28.38 -32.61 -33.84
C ARG A 3 -28.03 -31.14 -34.07
N LYS A 4 -29.01 -30.30 -34.45
CA LYS A 4 -28.80 -28.85 -34.63
C LYS A 4 -28.70 -28.13 -33.29
N MET A 5 -29.46 -28.56 -32.27
CA MET A 5 -29.37 -28.02 -30.90
C MET A 5 -28.03 -28.32 -30.24
N ILE A 6 -27.48 -29.53 -30.41
CA ILE A 6 -26.17 -29.91 -29.86
C ILE A 6 -25.05 -29.05 -30.46
N LEU A 7 -25.10 -28.78 -31.77
CA LEU A 7 -24.09 -27.97 -32.45
C LEU A 7 -24.09 -26.51 -31.99
N VAL A 8 -25.27 -25.92 -31.78
CA VAL A 8 -25.42 -24.55 -31.27
C VAL A 8 -24.96 -24.45 -29.81
N PHE A 9 -25.21 -25.48 -29.00
CA PHE A 9 -24.75 -25.51 -27.61
C PHE A 9 -23.22 -25.64 -27.51
N LEU A 10 -22.59 -26.44 -28.37
CA LEU A 10 -21.12 -26.54 -28.45
C LEU A 10 -20.46 -25.24 -28.92
N PHE A 11 -21.08 -24.52 -29.86
CA PHE A 11 -20.56 -23.25 -30.37
C PHE A 11 -20.65 -22.12 -29.34
N THR A 12 -21.73 -22.08 -28.56
CA THR A 12 -21.94 -21.08 -27.49
C THR A 12 -21.00 -21.31 -26.31
N ILE A 13 -20.74 -22.56 -25.90
CA ILE A 13 -19.75 -22.88 -24.86
C ILE A 13 -18.34 -22.49 -25.31
N GLY A 14 -17.97 -22.82 -26.56
CA GLY A 14 -16.66 -22.48 -27.12
C GLY A 14 -16.41 -20.96 -27.15
N SER A 15 -17.44 -20.16 -27.48
CA SER A 15 -17.37 -18.70 -27.47
C SER A 15 -17.11 -18.10 -26.10
N VAL A 16 -17.69 -18.67 -25.04
CA VAL A 16 -17.54 -18.15 -23.66
C VAL A 16 -16.15 -18.44 -23.11
N SER A 17 -15.56 -19.60 -23.44
CA SER A 17 -14.20 -19.96 -23.02
C SER A 17 -13.12 -19.09 -23.67
N ILE A 18 -13.33 -18.65 -24.92
CA ILE A 18 -12.38 -17.76 -25.62
C ILE A 18 -12.37 -16.36 -24.98
N LEU A 19 -13.54 -15.84 -24.60
CA LEU A 19 -13.64 -14.49 -24.00
C LEU A 19 -12.95 -14.41 -22.62
N SER A 20 -12.95 -15.50 -21.86
CA SER A 20 -12.28 -15.59 -20.55
C SER A 20 -10.75 -15.62 -20.65
N CYS A 21 -10.19 -16.01 -21.81
CA CYS A 21 -8.74 -16.15 -21.99
C CYS A 21 -8.05 -14.83 -22.40
N LEU A 22 -8.79 -13.86 -22.96
CA LEU A 22 -8.21 -12.58 -23.37
C LEU A 22 -7.96 -11.59 -22.22
N SER A 23 -8.50 -11.84 -21.03
CA SER A 23 -8.40 -10.94 -19.86
C SER A 23 -7.18 -11.19 -18.97
N THR A 24 -6.06 -11.65 -19.53
CA THR A 24 -4.80 -11.77 -18.77
C THR A 24 -4.09 -10.43 -18.74
N GLU A 25 -4.55 -9.53 -17.86
CA GLU A 25 -3.78 -8.36 -17.42
C GLU A 25 -2.49 -8.86 -16.77
N LYS A 26 -1.38 -8.87 -17.53
CA LYS A 26 -0.05 -9.09 -16.96
C LYS A 26 0.18 -7.97 -15.96
N LYS A 27 0.02 -8.28 -14.67
CA LYS A 27 0.40 -7.40 -13.56
C LYS A 27 1.86 -7.00 -13.81
N LYS A 28 2.05 -5.78 -14.32
CA LYS A 28 3.38 -5.21 -14.51
C LYS A 28 3.91 -5.02 -13.10
N TYR A 29 4.69 -5.99 -12.64
CA TYR A 29 5.49 -5.83 -11.44
C TYR A 29 6.45 -4.69 -11.76
N LEU A 30 6.06 -3.46 -11.44
CA LEU A 30 7.03 -2.41 -11.13
C LEU A 30 8.01 -3.08 -10.18
N GLY A 31 9.32 -3.00 -10.48
CA GLY A 31 10.34 -3.64 -9.66
C GLY A 31 10.15 -3.34 -8.17
N SER A 32 10.76 -4.14 -7.30
CA SER A 32 10.64 -3.99 -5.85
C SER A 32 10.71 -2.51 -5.44
N PRO A 33 9.73 -2.00 -4.68
CA PRO A 33 9.70 -0.59 -4.34
C PRO A 33 10.95 -0.23 -3.53
N ASN A 34 11.45 0.98 -3.71
CA ASN A 34 12.47 1.50 -2.83
C ASN A 34 11.84 1.83 -1.48
N ILE A 35 12.43 1.32 -0.41
CA ILE A 35 11.99 1.58 0.97
C ILE A 35 13.01 2.52 1.61
N ILE A 36 12.55 3.71 2.01
CA ILE A 36 13.38 4.70 2.73
C ILE A 36 12.84 4.81 4.15
N ILE A 37 13.71 4.58 5.14
CA ILE A 37 13.41 4.76 6.55
C ILE A 37 14.10 6.04 7.02
N VAL A 38 13.31 7.05 7.37
CA VAL A 38 13.81 8.26 8.03
C VAL A 38 13.57 8.10 9.53
N TYR A 39 14.65 8.03 10.30
CA TYR A 39 14.59 7.81 11.74
C TYR A 39 15.34 8.93 12.47
N THR A 40 14.69 9.53 13.46
CA THR A 40 15.17 10.70 14.20
C THR A 40 15.50 10.33 15.63
N ASP A 41 16.57 10.92 16.18
CA ASP A 41 16.93 10.76 17.60
C ASP A 41 16.19 11.80 18.45
N ASP A 42 15.64 11.36 19.59
CA ASP A 42 15.00 12.22 20.61
C ASP A 42 13.90 13.18 20.12
N LEU A 43 13.30 12.95 18.95
CA LEU A 43 12.20 13.76 18.44
C LEU A 43 10.92 13.51 19.25
N GLY A 44 10.43 14.54 19.93
CA GLY A 44 9.22 14.48 20.72
C GLY A 44 7.95 14.47 19.86
N TYR A 45 6.91 13.81 20.35
CA TYR A 45 5.59 13.79 19.70
C TYR A 45 5.00 15.20 19.49
N GLY A 46 5.34 16.13 20.38
CA GLY A 46 4.93 17.53 20.32
C GLY A 46 5.83 18.45 19.50
N ASP A 47 6.84 17.93 18.80
CA ASP A 47 7.76 18.77 18.01
C ASP A 47 7.31 18.91 16.54
N VAL A 48 6.50 17.97 16.03
CA VAL A 48 6.04 17.93 14.64
C VAL A 48 4.66 18.59 14.50
N SER A 49 4.54 19.60 13.62
CA SER A 49 3.31 20.40 13.45
C SER A 49 2.08 19.57 13.08
N ALA A 50 2.24 18.48 12.35
CA ALA A 50 1.14 17.56 12.03
C ALA A 50 0.38 17.02 13.27
N TYR A 51 1.02 16.85 14.43
CA TYR A 51 0.41 16.23 15.62
C TYR A 51 -0.32 17.21 16.55
N LYS A 52 -0.77 18.37 16.05
CA LYS A 52 -1.59 19.40 16.73
C LYS A 52 -0.96 20.08 17.96
N LYS A 53 0.12 19.52 18.51
CA LYS A 53 0.92 20.07 19.61
C LYS A 53 2.30 20.58 19.15
N GLY A 54 2.64 20.33 17.89
CA GLY A 54 3.86 20.82 17.23
C GLY A 54 4.00 22.33 17.33
N THR A 55 5.05 22.78 18.01
CA THR A 55 5.40 24.22 18.07
C THR A 55 6.29 24.65 16.92
N LEU A 56 6.96 23.70 16.26
CA LEU A 56 7.86 23.95 15.13
C LEU A 56 7.11 23.78 13.81
N ASN A 57 7.47 24.59 12.82
CA ASN A 57 6.94 24.44 11.46
C ASN A 57 7.73 23.35 10.72
N THR A 58 7.12 22.19 10.52
CA THR A 58 7.75 21.03 9.86
C THR A 58 7.11 20.71 8.50
N THR A 59 7.15 21.67 7.57
CA THR A 59 6.43 21.61 6.29
C THR A 59 6.63 20.32 5.49
N ASN A 60 7.87 19.80 5.43
CA ASN A 60 8.16 18.56 4.70
C ASN A 60 7.60 17.32 5.39
N ILE A 61 7.64 17.25 6.72
CA ILE A 61 7.05 16.13 7.48
C ILE A 61 5.52 16.19 7.40
N ASP A 62 4.95 17.39 7.46
CA ASP A 62 3.52 17.60 7.35
C ASP A 62 2.99 17.16 5.98
N LYS A 63 3.75 17.41 4.90
CA LYS A 63 3.42 16.92 3.57
C LYS A 63 3.33 15.39 3.54
N LEU A 64 4.34 14.71 4.11
CA LEU A 64 4.34 13.24 4.21
C LEU A 64 3.15 12.71 5.03
N ALA A 65 2.81 13.40 6.12
CA ALA A 65 1.67 13.03 6.97
C ALA A 65 0.32 13.22 6.27
N ASN A 66 0.19 14.23 5.41
CA ASN A 66 -1.05 14.53 4.67
C ASN A 66 -1.23 13.66 3.41
N GLU A 67 -0.13 13.29 2.75
CA GLU A 67 -0.15 12.44 1.54
C GLU A 67 -0.10 10.94 1.87
N GLY A 68 0.12 10.60 3.14
CA GLY A 68 0.30 9.22 3.60
C GLY A 68 -0.61 8.84 4.77
N ILE A 69 -0.11 7.94 5.60
CA ILE A 69 -0.79 7.46 6.80
C ILE A 69 -0.03 7.98 8.02
N ARG A 70 -0.77 8.51 8.99
CA ARG A 70 -0.24 9.02 10.26
C ARG A 70 -0.75 8.19 11.44
N PHE A 71 0.16 7.75 12.30
CA PHE A 71 -0.16 7.02 13.53
C PHE A 71 -0.13 7.96 14.72
N ASN A 72 -1.26 8.14 15.41
CA ASN A 72 -1.31 8.97 16.63
C ASN A 72 -0.89 8.19 17.90
N ASN A 73 -0.79 6.86 17.81
CA ASN A 73 -0.42 5.97 18.92
C ASN A 73 0.72 5.03 18.48
N GLY A 74 1.87 5.60 18.13
CA GLY A 74 3.09 4.85 17.81
C GLY A 74 4.10 4.97 18.96
N TYR A 75 4.38 3.86 19.65
CA TYR A 75 5.28 3.83 20.80
C TYR A 75 6.61 3.18 20.44
N ALA A 76 7.71 3.73 20.97
CA ALA A 76 9.01 3.06 20.94
C ALA A 76 8.98 1.85 21.87
N SER A 77 9.73 0.80 21.53
CA SER A 77 9.88 -0.41 22.34
C SER A 77 10.62 -0.16 23.66
N SER A 78 11.41 0.92 23.74
CA SER A 78 12.14 1.34 24.94
C SER A 78 12.34 2.85 24.95
N ALA A 79 12.55 3.42 26.13
CA ALA A 79 12.80 4.85 26.35
C ALA A 79 14.30 5.25 26.20
N THR A 80 15.15 4.35 25.69
CA THR A 80 16.59 4.63 25.49
C THR A 80 17.04 4.18 24.09
N CYS A 81 18.06 4.85 23.54
CA CYS A 81 18.44 4.75 22.13
C CYS A 81 18.74 3.30 21.69
N SER A 82 19.68 2.62 22.33
CA SER A 82 20.12 1.27 21.91
C SER A 82 19.00 0.23 21.88
N PRO A 83 18.24 0.00 22.97
CA PRO A 83 17.13 -0.97 22.94
C PRO A 83 15.97 -0.53 22.05
N SER A 84 15.74 0.79 21.83
CA SER A 84 14.71 1.25 20.90
C SER A 84 15.02 0.93 19.43
N ARG A 85 16.32 0.90 19.07
CA ARG A 85 16.81 0.69 17.69
C ARG A 85 17.08 -0.78 17.36
N TYR A 86 17.38 -1.59 18.38
CA TYR A 86 17.66 -3.01 18.21
C TYR A 86 16.39 -3.86 18.02
N ALA A 87 15.29 -3.47 18.68
CA ALA A 87 14.07 -4.25 18.79
C ALA A 87 13.30 -4.43 17.47
#